data_AF-A0A819GYB7-F1
#
_entry.id   AF-A0A819GYB7-F1
#
_cell.length_a   1.000
_cell.length_b   1.000
_cell.length_c   1.000
_cell.angle_alpha   90.00
_cell.angle_beta   90.00
_cell.angle_gamma   90.00
#
_symmetry.space_group_name_H-M   'P 1'
#
loop_
_entity.id
_entity.type
_entity.pdbx_description
1 polymer ?
#
loop_
_entity_poly.entity_id
_entity_poly.type
_entity_poly.pdbx_seq_one_letter_code
_entity_poly.pdbx_strand_id
1 'polypeptide(L)'
;SCNNPGCNISSRALCICCNQYLCIEHLKDHTDKQNDLQLNSLITKINVLSDRFHHISLVQPYFITNLDKWRADAYRTIDRFYETQRRHFEQFTQENQDKQRNELERLRLKINDLIREQNTTQEDIYLIKDTIKLIEKDLNELSNIQCNICPLADI
;
A
#
# COMPACT_ATOMS: atom_id res chain seq x y z
N SER A 1 -26.31 -41.71 -58.41
CA SER A 1 -25.10 -41.24 -59.11
C SER A 1 -24.30 -40.35 -58.18
N CYS A 2 -22.97 -40.30 -58.29
CA CYS A 2 -22.14 -39.43 -57.45
C CYS A 2 -22.55 -37.96 -57.60
N ASN A 3 -22.67 -37.24 -56.48
CA ASN A 3 -23.16 -35.85 -56.44
C ASN A 3 -22.11 -34.80 -56.88
N ASN A 4 -20.98 -35.24 -57.45
CA ASN A 4 -19.95 -34.36 -58.01
C ASN A 4 -20.20 -34.19 -59.53
N PRO A 5 -20.32 -32.95 -60.06
CA PRO A 5 -20.61 -32.72 -61.47
C PRO A 5 -19.58 -33.38 -62.38
N GLY A 6 -20.03 -34.20 -63.33
CA GLY A 6 -19.17 -34.90 -64.29
C GLY A 6 -18.64 -36.28 -63.84
N CYS A 7 -19.00 -36.76 -62.64
CA CYS A 7 -18.61 -38.09 -62.17
C CYS A 7 -19.60 -39.18 -62.62
N ASN A 8 -19.16 -40.11 -63.48
CA ASN A 8 -19.97 -41.25 -63.94
C ASN A 8 -19.89 -42.50 -63.02
N ILE A 9 -19.17 -42.41 -61.90
CA ILE A 9 -19.02 -43.53 -60.95
C ILE A 9 -20.26 -43.57 -60.04
N SER A 10 -20.80 -44.77 -59.81
CA SER A 10 -21.90 -44.98 -58.86
C SER A 10 -21.47 -44.54 -57.45
N SER A 11 -22.29 -43.72 -56.80
CA SER A 11 -22.11 -43.34 -55.40
C SER A 11 -22.13 -44.59 -54.51
N ARG A 12 -21.16 -44.71 -53.59
CA ARG A 12 -21.05 -45.87 -52.69
C ARG A 12 -21.12 -45.50 -51.21
N ALA A 13 -21.09 -44.21 -50.88
CA ALA A 13 -21.10 -43.74 -49.51
C ALA A 13 -21.83 -42.40 -49.38
N LEU A 14 -22.49 -42.19 -48.23
CA LEU A 14 -23.15 -40.94 -47.84
C LEU A 14 -22.20 -40.17 -46.92
N CYS A 15 -21.89 -38.92 -47.27
CA CYS A 15 -21.22 -38.03 -46.33
C CYS A 15 -22.22 -37.53 -45.30
N ILE A 16 -22.00 -37.86 -44.02
CA ILE A 16 -22.90 -37.49 -42.92
C ILE A 16 -22.88 -35.97 -42.66
N CYS A 17 -21.75 -35.31 -42.91
CA CYS A 17 -21.59 -33.88 -42.62
C CYS A 17 -22.44 -32.98 -43.55
N CYS A 18 -22.64 -33.37 -44.80
CA CYS A 18 -23.36 -32.57 -45.80
C CYS A 18 -24.55 -33.32 -46.44
N ASN A 19 -24.80 -34.57 -46.03
CA ASN A 19 -25.85 -35.45 -46.54
C ASN A 19 -25.80 -35.69 -48.07
N GLN A 20 -24.57 -35.81 -48.62
CA GLN A 20 -24.34 -36.01 -50.06
C GLN A 20 -23.80 -37.40 -50.39
N TYR A 21 -24.34 -38.02 -51.43
CA TYR A 21 -23.89 -39.33 -51.92
C TYR A 21 -22.68 -39.18 -52.86
N LEU A 22 -21.52 -39.69 -52.46
CA LEU A 22 -20.26 -39.57 -53.17
C LEU A 22 -19.67 -40.96 -53.51
N CYS A 23 -18.80 -41.02 -54.53
CA CYS A 23 -17.91 -42.15 -54.68
C CYS A 23 -16.79 -42.07 -53.63
N ILE A 24 -16.06 -43.16 -53.42
CA ILE A 24 -15.05 -43.25 -52.34
C ILE A 24 -13.95 -42.19 -52.51
N GLU A 25 -13.50 -41.94 -53.74
CA GLU A 25 -12.47 -40.93 -54.03
C GLU A 25 -12.96 -39.51 -53.71
N HIS A 26 -14.14 -39.13 -54.21
CA HIS A 26 -14.70 -37.81 -53.92
C HIS A 26 -15.12 -37.63 -52.46
N LEU A 27 -15.46 -38.72 -51.75
CA LEU A 27 -15.70 -38.66 -50.31
C LEU A 27 -14.40 -38.33 -49.57
N LYS A 28 -13.29 -38.95 -49.94
CA LYS A 28 -11.97 -38.68 -49.35
C LYS A 28 -11.56 -37.22 -49.59
N ASP A 29 -11.62 -36.76 -50.84
CA ASP A 29 -11.30 -35.36 -51.18
C ASP A 29 -12.21 -34.35 -50.48
N HIS A 30 -13.50 -34.68 -50.31
CA HIS A 30 -14.44 -33.86 -49.57
C HIS A 30 -14.08 -33.78 -48.09
N THR A 31 -13.77 -34.92 -47.46
CA THR A 31 -13.36 -34.98 -46.06
C THR A 31 -12.05 -34.24 -45.83
N ASP A 32 -11.07 -34.38 -46.71
CA ASP A 32 -9.77 -33.69 -46.60
C ASP A 32 -9.96 -32.17 -46.68
N LYS A 33 -10.74 -31.68 -47.66
CA LYS A 33 -11.09 -30.24 -47.75
C LYS A 33 -11.85 -29.73 -46.54
N GLN A 34 -12.76 -30.53 -45.98
CA GLN A 34 -13.51 -30.16 -44.80
C GLN A 34 -12.60 -30.07 -43.57
N ASN A 35 -11.68 -31.02 -43.41
CA ASN A 35 -10.68 -31.00 -42.35
C ASN A 35 -9.76 -29.79 -42.48
N ASP A 36 -9.28 -29.48 -43.69
CA ASP A 36 -8.47 -28.28 -43.94
C ASP A 36 -9.21 -27.00 -43.56
N LEU A 37 -10.49 -26.87 -43.90
CA LEU A 37 -11.31 -25.72 -43.50
C LEU A 37 -11.47 -25.63 -41.96
N GLN A 38 -11.68 -26.76 -41.28
CA GLN A 38 -11.77 -26.79 -39.82
C GLN A 38 -10.44 -26.44 -39.16
N LEU A 39 -9.32 -26.99 -39.65
CA LEU A 39 -7.97 -26.70 -39.16
C LEU A 39 -7.62 -25.23 -39.35
N ASN A 40 -7.91 -24.65 -40.52
CA ASN A 40 -7.71 -23.22 -40.77
C ASN A 40 -8.56 -22.35 -39.82
N SER A 41 -9.81 -22.74 -39.54
CA SER A 41 -10.64 -22.04 -38.56
C SER A 41 -10.05 -22.09 -37.14
N LEU A 42 -9.48 -23.23 -36.75
CA LEU A 42 -8.81 -23.38 -35.45
C LEU A 42 -7.52 -22.55 -35.37
N ILE A 43 -6.71 -22.52 -36.43
CA ILE A 43 -5.51 -21.68 -36.52
C ILE A 43 -5.90 -20.21 -36.35
N THR A 44 -6.94 -19.74 -37.03
CA THR A 44 -7.45 -18.38 -36.88
C THR A 44 -7.85 -18.09 -35.43
N LYS A 45 -8.54 -19.02 -34.74
CA LYS A 45 -8.88 -18.86 -33.32
C LYS A 45 -7.64 -18.81 -32.43
N ILE A 46 -6.65 -19.65 -32.68
CA ILE A 46 -5.38 -19.65 -31.94
C ILE A 46 -4.67 -18.31 -32.12
N ASN A 47 -4.59 -17.78 -33.35
CA ASN A 47 -3.96 -16.50 -33.62
C ASN A 47 -4.67 -15.35 -32.89
N VAL A 48 -6.01 -15.31 -32.94
CA VAL A 48 -6.80 -14.31 -32.19
C VAL A 48 -6.57 -14.40 -30.68
N LEU A 49 -6.48 -15.63 -30.14
CA LEU A 49 -6.19 -15.81 -28.72
C LEU A 49 -4.75 -15.42 -28.36
N SER A 50 -3.79 -15.72 -29.25
CA SER A 50 -2.39 -15.34 -29.11
C SER A 50 -2.22 -13.82 -29.10
N ASP A 51 -2.88 -13.12 -30.02
CA ASP A 51 -2.86 -11.66 -30.08
C ASP A 51 -3.45 -11.06 -28.81
N ARG A 52 -4.60 -11.57 -28.34
CA ARG A 52 -5.22 -11.14 -27.07
C ARG A 52 -4.30 -11.39 -25.87
N PHE A 53 -3.65 -12.55 -25.82
CA PHE A 53 -2.73 -12.89 -24.75
C PHE A 53 -1.53 -11.93 -24.74
N HIS A 54 -0.97 -11.62 -25.92
CA HIS A 54 0.11 -10.66 -26.05
C HIS A 54 -0.31 -9.27 -25.55
N HIS A 55 -1.52 -8.82 -25.90
CA HIS A 55 -2.04 -7.53 -25.42
C HIS A 55 -2.22 -7.50 -23.89
N ILE A 56 -2.70 -8.58 -23.28
CA ILE A 56 -2.81 -8.68 -21.82
C ILE A 56 -1.41 -8.65 -21.17
N SER A 57 -0.42 -9.31 -21.78
CA SER A 57 0.95 -9.36 -21.24
C SER A 57 1.68 -8.01 -21.27
N LEU A 58 1.31 -7.11 -22.18
CA LEU A 58 1.91 -5.78 -22.31
C LEU A 58 1.28 -4.75 -21.37
N VAL A 59 0.07 -5.00 -20.87
CA VAL A 59 -0.62 -4.10 -19.95
C VAL A 59 -0.22 -4.46 -18.53
N GLN A 60 0.48 -3.55 -17.84
CA GLN A 60 0.69 -3.68 -16.41
C GLN A 60 -0.68 -3.80 -15.73
N PRO A 61 -0.94 -4.87 -14.96
CA PRO A 61 -2.23 -5.03 -14.34
C PRO A 61 -2.56 -3.85 -13.43
N TYR A 62 -3.73 -3.26 -13.61
CA TYR A 62 -4.21 -2.12 -12.83
C TYR A 62 -4.13 -2.36 -11.31
N PHE A 63 -4.24 -3.62 -10.87
CA PHE A 63 -4.10 -3.97 -9.45
C PHE A 63 -2.70 -3.69 -8.89
N ILE A 64 -1.63 -3.79 -9.70
CA ILE A 64 -0.26 -3.50 -9.25
C ILE A 64 -0.13 -2.01 -8.95
N THR A 65 -0.63 -1.15 -9.85
CA THR A 65 -0.65 0.30 -9.64
C THR A 65 -1.45 0.68 -8.39
N ASN A 66 -2.59 0.02 -8.14
CA ASN A 66 -3.37 0.24 -6.93
C ASN A 66 -2.63 -0.23 -5.66
N LEU A 67 -1.89 -1.34 -5.74
CA LEU A 67 -1.10 -1.84 -4.63
C LEU A 67 0.07 -0.91 -4.30
N ASP A 68 0.75 -0.39 -5.31
CA ASP A 68 1.83 0.60 -5.16
C ASP A 68 1.29 1.91 -4.56
N LYS A 69 0.13 2.36 -5.04
CA LYS A 69 -0.54 3.53 -4.48
C LYS A 69 -0.93 3.31 -3.02
N TRP A 70 -1.56 2.19 -2.70
CA TRP A 70 -1.93 1.83 -1.33
C TRP A 70 -0.70 1.80 -0.41
N ARG A 71 0.40 1.19 -0.86
CA ARG A 71 1.67 1.17 -0.13
C ARG A 71 2.21 2.58 0.12
N ALA A 72 2.21 3.43 -0.89
CA ALA A 72 2.68 4.81 -0.78
C ALA A 72 1.78 5.68 0.11
N ASP A 73 0.47 5.46 0.08
CA ASP A 73 -0.50 6.15 0.96
C ASP A 73 -0.32 5.70 2.42
N ALA A 74 -0.08 4.41 2.66
CA ALA A 74 0.18 3.87 3.99
C ALA A 74 1.46 4.46 4.60
N TYR A 75 2.58 4.46 3.88
CA TYR A 75 3.82 5.08 4.37
C TYR A 75 3.63 6.57 4.65
N ARG A 76 2.98 7.32 3.76
CA ARG A 76 2.70 8.75 4.00
C ARG A 76 1.87 8.99 5.25
N THR A 77 0.97 8.07 5.58
CA THR A 77 0.14 8.17 6.79
C THR A 77 0.99 7.90 8.04
N ILE A 78 1.81 6.86 8.00
CA ILE A 78 2.75 6.51 9.07
C ILE A 78 3.72 7.68 9.33
N ASP A 79 4.35 8.19 8.29
CA ASP A 79 5.33 9.29 8.40
C ASP A 79 4.67 10.55 8.96
N ARG A 80 3.47 10.90 8.49
CA ARG A 80 2.74 12.05 9.00
C ARG A 80 2.40 11.90 10.48
N PHE A 81 1.95 10.72 10.89
CA PHE A 81 1.64 10.46 12.29
C PHE A 81 2.90 10.57 13.15
N TYR A 82 3.99 9.91 12.73
CA TYR A 82 5.28 9.98 13.41
C TYR A 82 5.77 11.42 13.58
N GLU A 83 5.84 12.19 12.51
CA GLU A 83 6.31 13.58 12.55
C GLU A 83 5.43 14.47 13.41
N THR A 84 4.11 14.23 13.41
CA THR A 84 3.16 14.96 14.27
C THR A 84 3.43 14.69 15.74
N GLN A 85 3.52 13.40 16.11
CA GLN A 85 3.76 13.00 17.49
C GLN A 85 5.14 13.48 17.97
N ARG A 86 6.17 13.29 17.15
CA ARG A 86 7.51 13.76 17.44
C ARG A 86 7.54 15.25 17.74
N ARG A 87 6.90 16.07 16.89
CA ARG A 87 6.81 17.52 17.10
C ARG A 87 6.09 17.87 18.39
N HIS A 88 4.98 17.18 18.69
CA HIS A 88 4.27 17.39 19.96
C HIS A 88 5.17 17.08 21.17
N PHE A 89 5.95 16.00 21.14
CA PHE A 89 6.87 15.67 22.23
C PHE A 89 8.04 16.64 22.35
N GLU A 90 8.63 17.05 21.23
CA GLU A 90 9.68 18.07 21.20
C GLU A 90 9.17 19.39 21.78
N GLN A 91 7.97 19.83 21.38
CA GLN A 91 7.35 21.04 21.91
C GLN A 91 7.04 20.92 23.40
N PHE A 92 6.39 19.84 23.83
CA PHE A 92 6.09 19.58 25.24
C PHE A 92 7.36 19.59 26.11
N THR A 93 8.43 18.96 25.64
CA THR A 93 9.71 18.91 26.35
C THR A 93 10.32 20.30 26.45
N GLN A 94 10.33 21.05 25.34
CA GLN A 94 10.88 22.40 25.29
C GLN A 94 10.13 23.36 26.21
N GLU A 95 8.79 23.37 26.16
CA GLU A 95 7.95 24.22 27.01
C GLU A 95 8.20 23.96 28.50
N ASN A 96 8.32 22.69 28.89
CA ASN A 96 8.63 22.34 30.28
C ASN A 96 10.06 22.73 30.67
N GLN A 97 11.05 22.51 29.80
CA GLN A 97 12.42 22.95 30.06
C GLN A 97 12.51 24.47 30.26
N ASP A 98 11.80 25.24 29.44
CA ASP A 98 11.79 26.70 29.54
C ASP A 98 11.05 27.17 30.80
N LYS A 99 9.97 26.49 31.19
CA LYS A 99 9.30 26.73 32.47
C LYS A 99 10.26 26.52 33.66
N GLN A 100 10.96 25.39 33.71
CA GLN A 100 11.91 25.11 34.80
C GLN A 100 13.08 26.10 34.80
N ARG A 101 13.58 26.48 33.62
CA ARG A 101 14.63 27.50 33.46
C ARG A 101 14.18 28.85 34.03
N ASN A 102 12.97 29.29 33.72
CA ASN A 102 12.42 30.55 34.21
C ASN A 102 12.19 30.53 35.71
N GLU A 103 11.73 29.41 36.28
CA GLU A 103 11.59 29.27 37.74
C GLU A 103 12.95 29.29 38.46
N LEU A 104 13.98 28.66 37.91
CA LEU A 104 15.35 28.74 38.44
C LEU A 104 15.87 30.18 38.43
N GLU A 105 15.63 30.93 37.36
CA GLU A 105 16.04 32.33 37.27
C GLU A 105 15.27 33.21 38.27
N ARG A 106 13.96 32.97 38.43
CA ARG A 106 13.13 33.64 39.43
C ARG A 106 13.65 33.39 40.86
N LEU A 107 14.03 32.14 41.17
CA LEU A 107 14.63 31.80 42.46
C LEU A 107 15.97 32.50 42.68
N ARG A 108 16.84 32.56 41.66
CA ARG A 108 18.12 33.29 41.74
C ARG A 108 17.91 34.77 42.05
N LEU A 109 16.99 35.42 41.34
CA LEU A 109 16.65 36.83 41.60
C LEU A 109 16.12 37.02 43.03
N LYS A 110 15.20 36.16 43.48
CA LYS A 110 14.67 36.20 44.85
C LYS A 110 15.77 36.05 45.90
N ILE A 111 16.69 35.10 45.71
CA ILE A 111 17.83 34.91 46.62
C ILE A 111 18.72 36.16 46.66
N ASN A 112 19.02 36.75 45.49
CA ASN A 112 19.84 37.96 45.42
C ASN A 112 19.19 39.15 46.12
N ASP A 113 17.88 39.33 45.98
CA ASP A 113 17.13 40.39 46.67
C ASP A 113 17.15 40.18 48.19
N LEU A 114 16.93 38.96 48.67
CA LEU A 114 17.00 38.62 50.11
C LEU A 114 18.40 38.86 50.70
N ILE A 115 19.47 38.56 49.94
CA ILE A 115 20.85 38.85 50.34
C ILE A 115 21.08 40.37 50.42
N ARG A 116 20.59 41.13 49.45
CA ARG A 116 20.74 42.58 49.39
C ARG A 116 20.01 43.28 50.54
N GLU A 117 18.80 42.84 50.84
CA GLU A 117 17.93 43.47 51.86
C GLU A 117 18.28 43.04 53.29
N GLN A 118 19.06 41.96 53.47
CA GLN A 118 19.50 41.41 54.76
C GLN A 118 18.36 41.07 55.74
N ASN A 119 17.12 41.02 55.27
CA ASN A 119 15.92 40.71 56.06
C ASN A 119 15.34 39.33 55.70
N THR A 120 16.20 38.31 55.58
CA THR A 120 15.75 36.96 55.25
C THR A 120 14.98 36.35 56.41
N THR A 121 13.73 35.96 56.17
CA THR A 121 12.95 35.19 57.15
C THR A 121 13.18 33.69 57.00
N GLN A 122 12.87 32.93 58.04
CA GLN A 122 12.94 31.48 57.95
C GLN A 122 11.88 30.89 56.99
N GLU A 123 10.75 31.59 56.84
CA GLU A 123 9.70 31.26 55.87
C GLU A 123 10.18 31.41 54.42
N ASP A 124 10.96 32.47 54.12
CA ASP A 124 11.59 32.64 52.80
C ASP A 124 12.50 31.46 52.44
N ILE A 125 13.30 31.00 53.41
CA ILE A 125 14.20 29.86 53.22
C ILE A 125 13.39 28.58 52.97
N TYR A 126 12.29 28.36 53.69
CA TYR A 126 11.43 27.19 53.48
C TYR A 126 10.79 27.21 52.09
N LEU A 127 10.23 28.34 51.66
CA LEU A 127 9.62 28.48 50.34
C LEU A 127 10.63 28.23 49.21
N ILE A 128 11.87 28.73 49.36
CA ILE A 128 12.94 28.48 48.38
C ILE A 128 13.28 26.99 48.32
N LYS A 129 13.46 26.34 49.48
CA LYS A 129 13.76 24.90 49.55
C LYS A 129 12.66 24.05 48.94
N ASP A 130 11.40 24.37 49.21
CA ASP A 130 10.28 23.62 48.66
C ASP A 130 10.15 23.82 47.14
N THR A 131 10.40 25.04 46.66
CA THR A 131 10.43 25.29 45.21
C THR A 131 11.58 24.53 44.52
N ILE A 132 12.76 24.46 45.13
CA ILE A 132 13.88 23.65 44.62
C ILE A 132 13.49 22.18 44.51
N LYS A 133 12.87 21.60 45.54
CA LYS A 133 12.41 20.21 45.51
C LYS A 133 11.39 19.95 44.41
N LEU A 134 10.48 20.89 44.17
CA LEU A 134 9.50 20.78 43.09
C LEU A 134 10.19 20.78 41.72
N ILE A 135 11.16 21.69 41.50
CA ILE A 135 11.95 21.73 40.26
C ILE A 135 12.74 20.42 40.07
N GLU A 136 13.38 19.91 41.12
CA GLU A 136 14.10 18.63 41.07
C GLU A 136 13.18 17.46 40.70
N LYS A 137 11.97 17.43 41.27
CA LYS A 137 10.97 16.43 40.94
C LYS A 137 10.54 16.54 39.48
N ASP A 138 10.18 17.74 39.02
CA ASP A 138 9.73 17.97 37.65
C ASP A 138 10.83 17.60 36.63
N LEU A 139 12.09 17.93 36.90
CA LEU A 139 13.23 17.54 36.05
C LEU A 139 13.41 16.02 35.98
N ASN A 140 13.20 15.32 37.10
CA ASN A 140 13.23 13.86 37.13
C ASN A 140 12.04 13.23 36.38
N GLU A 141 10.87 13.86 36.40
CA GLU A 141 9.72 13.38 35.62
C GLU A 141 9.96 13.58 34.12
N LEU A 142 10.52 14.73 33.71
CA LEU A 142 10.86 15.01 32.31
C LEU A 142 11.89 14.05 31.73
N SER A 143 12.88 13.61 32.52
CA SER A 143 13.88 12.63 32.07
C SER A 143 13.34 11.22 31.92
N ASN A 144 12.18 10.92 32.52
CA ASN A 144 11.56 9.60 32.56
C ASN A 144 10.24 9.50 31.77
N ILE A 145 9.95 10.46 30.89
CA ILE A 145 8.73 10.42 30.07
C ILE A 145 8.75 9.16 29.20
N GLN A 146 7.79 8.27 29.42
CA GLN A 146 7.53 7.14 28.54
C GLN A 146 6.44 7.52 27.54
N CYS A 147 6.71 7.25 26.27
CA CYS A 147 5.74 7.42 25.21
C CYS A 147 5.24 6.05 24.73
N ASN A 148 3.98 5.72 25.04
CA ASN A 148 3.33 4.56 24.48
C ASN A 148 2.74 4.93 23.12
N ILE A 149 3.44 4.55 22.05
CA ILE A 149 2.93 4.69 20.69
C ILE A 149 2.12 3.43 20.37
N CYS A 150 0.80 3.58 20.23
CA CYS A 150 -0.05 2.47 19.77
C CYS A 150 0.14 2.24 18.26
N PRO A 151 0.20 0.98 17.80
CA PRO A 151 0.24 0.67 16.38
C PRO A 151 -1.00 1.21 15.65
N LEU A 152 -0.82 1.71 14.43
CA LEU A 152 -1.88 2.19 13.53
C LEU A 152 -2.92 1.11 13.12
N ALA A 153 -2.86 -0.10 13.69
CA ALA A 153 -3.65 -1.26 13.27
C ALA A 153 -5.03 -1.39 13.96
N ASP A 154 -5.35 -0.52 14.92
CA ASP A 154 -6.59 -0.59 15.72
C ASP A 154 -7.59 0.55 15.41
N ILE A 155 -7.83 0.87 14.13
CA ILE A 155 -8.94 1.74 13.68
C ILE A 155 -9.78 1.03 12.62
#